data_AF-A0A3P6SDH1-F1
#
_entry.id   AF-A0A3P6SDH1-F1
#
_cell.length_a   1.000
_cell.length_b   1.000
_cell.length_c   1.000
_cell.angle_alpha   90.00
_cell.angle_beta   90.00
_cell.angle_gamma   90.00
#
_symmetry.space_group_name_H-M   'P 1'
#
loop_
_entity.id
_entity.type
_entity.pdbx_description
1 polymer ?
#
loop_
_entity_poly.entity_id
_entity_poly.type
_entity_poly.pdbx_seq_one_letter_code
_entity_poly.pdbx_strand_id
1 'polypeptide(L)'
;MFVMQFRALHKPGWTDADVKQWEMKMTEVFQGLDIFELDTKNFSDLVKVFAYSQSYVEDEMVRGARIMIPYLSVGFVIMCACSIVSVMSRAYYKHQQNLYKTALAIMACLTPLLACATALAGMFLCGVRFASLLCVVPFLALSIGVDSSYLMIHEWQRVTEQRRESPRRKDSVGERLSEYSLVRRTPLQVLSEVGPAILISCLTNFLADFVGAYFSSPELRLLCIANMLSMVMAFIYQ
;
A
#
# COMPACT_ATOMS: atom_id res chain seq x y z
N MET A 1 -33.27 -22.92 5.74
CA MET A 1 -31.85 -22.54 5.80
C MET A 1 -31.45 -22.57 7.26
N PHE A 2 -30.48 -23.41 7.62
CA PHE A 2 -29.95 -23.48 8.99
C PHE A 2 -28.52 -22.98 8.99
N VAL A 3 -28.20 -22.14 9.98
CA VAL A 3 -26.85 -21.61 10.19
C VAL A 3 -26.33 -22.21 11.49
N MET A 4 -25.21 -22.92 11.42
CA MET A 4 -24.55 -23.52 12.57
C MET A 4 -23.21 -22.84 12.81
N GLN A 5 -23.05 -22.30 14.01
CA GLN A 5 -21.81 -21.72 14.49
C GLN A 5 -21.13 -22.72 15.44
N PHE A 6 -19.90 -23.09 15.12
CA PHE A 6 -19.11 -24.02 15.94
C PHE A 6 -17.97 -23.29 16.64
N ARG A 7 -17.79 -23.60 17.93
CA ARG A 7 -16.64 -23.17 18.73
C ARG A 7 -16.10 -24.37 19.49
N ALA A 8 -14.87 -24.75 19.20
CA ALA A 8 -14.21 -25.85 19.90
C ALA A 8 -13.83 -25.41 21.31
N LEU A 9 -14.05 -26.30 22.28
CA LEU A 9 -13.58 -26.13 23.65
C LEU A 9 -12.13 -26.56 23.73
N HIS A 10 -11.28 -25.70 24.30
CA HIS A 10 -9.88 -25.99 24.55
C HIS A 10 -9.77 -27.13 25.57
N LYS A 11 -9.38 -28.33 25.11
CA LYS A 11 -9.10 -29.47 26.00
C LYS A 11 -7.64 -29.40 26.50
N PRO A 12 -7.36 -29.83 27.74
CA PRO A 12 -5.99 -29.89 28.24
C PRO A 12 -5.14 -30.82 27.34
N GLY A 13 -4.08 -30.29 26.76
CA GLY A 13 -3.18 -30.98 25.83
C GLY A 13 -3.40 -30.68 24.34
N TRP A 14 -4.43 -29.91 23.97
CA TRP A 14 -4.59 -29.42 22.61
C TRP A 14 -3.81 -28.12 22.41
N THR A 15 -3.13 -27.99 21.27
CA THR A 15 -2.57 -26.71 20.82
C THR A 15 -3.62 -25.89 20.06
N ASP A 16 -3.42 -24.58 19.94
CA ASP A 16 -4.28 -23.71 19.13
C ASP A 16 -4.43 -24.21 17.68
N ALA A 17 -3.38 -24.84 17.14
CA ALA A 17 -3.38 -25.43 15.81
C ALA A 17 -4.31 -26.64 15.71
N ASP A 18 -4.37 -27.50 16.74
CA ASP A 18 -5.24 -28.68 16.77
C ASP A 18 -6.72 -28.27 16.86
N VAL A 19 -7.00 -27.24 17.67
CA VAL A 19 -8.34 -26.64 17.78
C VAL A 19 -8.77 -26.07 16.43
N LYS A 20 -7.89 -25.31 15.76
CA LYS A 20 -8.14 -24.74 14.44
C LYS A 20 -8.41 -25.83 13.40
N GLN A 21 -7.60 -26.88 13.40
CA GLN A 21 -7.74 -28.00 12.46
C GLN A 21 -9.07 -28.75 12.66
N TRP A 22 -9.50 -28.93 13.91
CA TRP A 22 -10.79 -29.56 14.20
C TRP A 22 -11.97 -28.69 13.73
N GLU A 23 -11.94 -27.38 14.01
CA GLU A 23 -12.98 -26.44 13.58
C GLU A 23 -13.10 -26.37 12.05
N MET A 24 -11.97 -26.39 11.34
CA MET A 24 -11.95 -26.46 9.88
C MET A 24 -12.52 -27.77 9.36
N LYS A 25 -12.08 -28.93 9.87
CA LYS A 25 -12.61 -30.25 9.45
C LYS A 25 -14.11 -30.38 9.68
N MET A 26 -14.63 -29.86 10.80
CA MET A 26 -16.07 -29.86 11.05
C MET A 26 -16.81 -29.01 10.01
N THR A 27 -16.26 -27.85 9.68
CA THR A 27 -16.84 -26.97 8.66
C THR A 27 -16.86 -27.65 7.29
N GLU A 28 -15.78 -28.34 6.91
CA GLU A 28 -15.68 -29.13 5.67
C GLU A 28 -16.73 -30.25 5.62
N VAL A 29 -16.90 -31.02 6.70
CA VAL A 29 -17.87 -32.12 6.78
C VAL A 29 -19.32 -31.61 6.62
N PHE A 30 -19.67 -30.51 7.26
CA PHE A 30 -21.03 -29.96 7.18
C PHE A 30 -21.30 -29.20 5.88
N GLN A 31 -20.27 -28.64 5.24
CA GLN A 31 -20.39 -28.03 3.91
C GLN A 31 -20.30 -29.06 2.77
N GLY A 32 -19.93 -30.31 3.04
CA GLY A 32 -19.82 -31.37 2.02
C GLY A 32 -18.71 -31.13 1.00
N LEU A 33 -17.69 -30.35 1.39
CA LEU A 33 -16.54 -30.01 0.55
C LEU A 33 -15.52 -31.15 0.61
N ASP A 34 -15.78 -32.24 -0.13
CA ASP A 34 -14.69 -33.13 -0.53
C ASP A 34 -13.80 -32.34 -1.50
N ILE A 35 -12.54 -32.15 -1.15
CA ILE A 35 -11.55 -31.25 -1.76
C ILE A 35 -11.22 -31.58 -3.24
N PHE A 36 -11.93 -32.52 -3.88
CA PHE A 36 -11.71 -32.95 -5.26
C PHE A 36 -12.94 -32.96 -6.18
N GLU A 37 -14.16 -32.75 -5.69
CA GLU A 37 -15.35 -32.67 -6.56
C GLU A 37 -16.25 -31.52 -6.14
N LEU A 38 -16.40 -30.57 -7.07
CA LEU A 38 -17.16 -29.34 -6.96
C LEU A 38 -18.68 -29.60 -7.02
N ASP A 39 -19.19 -30.59 -6.28
CA ASP A 39 -20.61 -30.90 -6.20
C ASP A 39 -21.09 -30.87 -4.74
N THR A 40 -21.81 -29.81 -4.41
CA THR A 40 -22.41 -29.59 -3.09
C THR A 40 -23.48 -30.67 -2.88
N LYS A 41 -23.10 -31.84 -2.34
CA LYS A 41 -24.08 -32.82 -1.86
C LYS A 41 -24.77 -32.24 -0.64
N ASN A 42 -25.78 -31.40 -0.88
CA ASN A 42 -26.74 -31.03 0.14
C ASN A 42 -27.30 -32.34 0.72
N PHE A 43 -27.25 -32.50 2.04
CA PHE A 43 -27.82 -33.67 2.72
C PHE A 43 -29.31 -33.89 2.36
N SER A 44 -30.01 -32.86 1.87
CA SER A 44 -31.36 -32.92 1.30
C SER A 44 -31.63 -31.69 0.41
N ASP A 45 -32.39 -31.84 -0.67
CA ASP A 45 -32.83 -30.72 -1.54
C ASP A 45 -33.66 -29.65 -0.80
N LEU A 46 -34.24 -29.98 0.35
CA LEU A 46 -35.07 -29.06 1.14
C LEU A 46 -34.28 -28.26 2.17
N VAL A 47 -33.06 -28.69 2.54
CA VAL A 47 -32.33 -28.12 3.68
C VAL A 47 -30.91 -27.73 3.30
N LYS A 48 -30.71 -26.41 3.14
CA LYS A 48 -29.38 -25.80 3.06
C LYS A 48 -28.84 -25.52 4.46
N VAL A 49 -27.71 -26.13 4.79
CA VAL A 49 -26.97 -25.96 6.04
C VAL A 49 -25.70 -25.15 5.77
N PHE A 50 -25.50 -24.08 6.52
CA PHE A 50 -24.27 -23.29 6.48
C PHE A 50 -23.56 -23.43 7.82
N ALA A 51 -22.47 -24.18 7.82
CA ALA A 51 -21.55 -24.25 8.94
C ALA A 51 -20.50 -23.14 8.83
N TYR A 52 -20.22 -22.43 9.92
CA TYR A 52 -19.05 -21.56 10.01
C TYR A 52 -18.44 -21.62 11.42
N SER A 53 -17.15 -21.33 11.48
CA SER A 53 -16.38 -21.24 12.73
C SER A 53 -15.46 -20.02 12.67
N GLN A 54 -14.96 -19.57 13.82
CA GLN A 54 -14.05 -18.42 13.89
C GLN A 54 -12.77 -18.68 13.07
N SER A 55 -12.22 -19.89 13.19
CA SER A 55 -11.06 -20.35 12.41
C SER A 55 -11.28 -20.31 10.90
N TYR A 56 -12.50 -20.64 10.44
CA TYR A 56 -12.87 -20.61 9.04
C TYR A 56 -12.95 -19.17 8.51
N VAL A 57 -13.53 -18.26 9.30
CA VAL A 57 -13.59 -16.83 8.94
C VAL A 57 -12.19 -16.24 8.86
N GLU A 58 -11.30 -16.56 9.79
CA GLU A 58 -9.90 -16.12 9.75
C GLU A 58 -9.17 -16.62 8.49
N ASP A 59 -9.37 -17.87 8.10
CA ASP A 59 -8.74 -18.44 6.91
C ASP A 59 -9.29 -17.82 5.62
N GLU A 60 -10.60 -17.63 5.53
CA GLU A 60 -11.24 -16.98 4.39
C GLU A 60 -10.82 -15.50 4.27
N MET A 61 -10.61 -14.82 5.40
CA MET A 61 -10.03 -13.47 5.42
C MET A 61 -8.59 -13.44 4.87
N VAL A 62 -7.76 -14.43 5.22
CA VAL A 62 -6.38 -14.55 4.69
C VAL A 62 -6.41 -14.92 3.20
N ARG A 63 -7.35 -15.76 2.77
CA ARG A 63 -7.56 -16.08 1.36
C ARG A 63 -7.94 -14.84 0.57
N GLY A 64 -8.86 -14.02 1.08
CA GLY A 64 -9.21 -12.71 0.50
C GLY A 64 -7.98 -11.82 0.35
N ALA A 65 -7.12 -11.75 1.37
CA ALA A 65 -5.86 -11.02 1.30
C ALA A 65 -4.90 -11.55 0.22
N ARG A 66 -4.78 -12.88 0.08
CA ARG A 66 -3.94 -13.51 -0.96
C ARG A 66 -4.43 -13.18 -2.37
N ILE A 67 -5.75 -13.13 -2.56
CA ILE A 67 -6.37 -12.76 -3.84
C ILE A 67 -6.04 -11.30 -4.21
N MET A 68 -5.85 -10.41 -3.23
CA MET A 68 -5.51 -9.00 -3.48
C MET A 68 -4.06 -8.77 -3.96
N ILE A 69 -3.11 -9.64 -3.60
CA ILE A 69 -1.69 -9.51 -3.98
C ILE A 69 -1.45 -9.38 -5.51
N PRO A 70 -2.02 -10.23 -6.39
CA PRO A 70 -1.84 -10.06 -7.83
C PRO A 70 -2.47 -8.77 -8.37
N TYR A 71 -3.53 -8.25 -7.75
CA TYR A 71 -4.07 -6.95 -8.14
C TYR A 71 -3.12 -5.79 -7.78
N LEU A 72 -2.32 -5.94 -6.73
CA LEU A 72 -1.32 -4.95 -6.34
C LEU A 72 -0.22 -4.85 -7.41
N SER A 73 0.26 -5.99 -7.89
CA SER A 73 1.30 -6.02 -8.92
C SER A 73 0.79 -5.44 -10.24
N VAL A 74 -0.42 -5.79 -10.67
CA VAL A 74 -1.04 -5.20 -11.87
C VAL A 74 -1.24 -3.69 -11.71
N GLY A 75 -1.76 -3.24 -10.57
CA GLY A 75 -1.94 -1.82 -10.28
C GLY A 75 -0.62 -1.05 -10.31
N PHE A 76 0.44 -1.61 -9.73
CA PHE A 76 1.78 -1.01 -9.74
C PHE A 76 2.35 -0.90 -11.17
N VAL A 77 2.17 -1.91 -12.01
CA VAL A 77 2.63 -1.89 -13.42
C VAL A 77 1.89 -0.80 -14.21
N ILE A 78 0.57 -0.71 -14.05
CA ILE A 78 -0.24 0.33 -14.71
C ILE A 78 0.21 1.72 -14.26
N MET A 79 0.38 1.93 -12.95
CA MET A 79 0.86 3.20 -12.40
C MET A 79 2.24 3.56 -12.93
N CYS A 80 3.20 2.63 -12.94
CA CYS A 80 4.53 2.85 -13.50
C CYS A 80 4.47 3.21 -15.00
N ALA A 81 3.64 2.51 -15.78
CA ALA A 81 3.47 2.78 -17.21
C ALA A 81 2.91 4.20 -17.42
N CYS A 82 1.85 4.58 -16.71
CA CYS A 82 1.30 5.94 -16.73
C CYS A 82 2.35 6.97 -16.32
N SER A 83 3.13 6.70 -15.27
CA SER A 83 4.24 7.53 -14.79
C SER A 83 5.28 7.81 -15.87
N ILE A 84 5.75 6.75 -16.52
CA ILE A 84 6.74 6.83 -17.58
C ILE A 84 6.17 7.62 -18.75
N VAL A 85 4.94 7.33 -19.18
CA VAL A 85 4.28 8.05 -20.27
C VAL A 85 4.15 9.54 -19.93
N SER A 86 3.64 9.91 -18.75
CA SER A 86 3.49 11.32 -18.36
C SER A 86 4.82 12.07 -18.31
N VAL A 87 5.86 11.46 -17.75
CA VAL A 87 7.20 12.06 -17.68
C VAL A 87 7.84 12.15 -19.07
N MET A 88 7.65 11.14 -19.92
CA MET A 88 8.16 11.12 -21.29
C MET A 88 7.43 12.09 -22.22
N SER A 89 6.11 12.21 -22.13
CA SER A 89 5.34 13.21 -22.88
C SER A 89 5.81 14.63 -22.58
N ARG A 90 6.10 14.93 -21.30
CA ARG A 90 6.67 16.23 -20.91
C ARG A 90 8.11 16.41 -21.36
N ALA A 91 8.94 15.37 -21.25
CA ALA A 91 10.31 15.40 -21.75
C ALA A 91 10.38 15.62 -23.27
N TYR A 92 9.44 15.03 -24.01
CA TYR A 92 9.28 15.21 -25.45
C TYR A 92 8.88 16.66 -25.79
N TYR A 93 7.88 17.20 -25.12
CA TYR A 93 7.44 18.61 -25.28
C TYR A 93 8.56 19.61 -24.99
N LYS A 94 9.47 19.31 -24.06
CA LYS A 94 10.61 20.16 -23.67
C LYS A 94 11.89 19.90 -24.46
N HIS A 95 11.86 19.04 -25.49
CA HIS A 95 13.03 18.63 -26.29
C HIS A 95 14.25 18.20 -25.45
N GLN A 96 14.02 17.43 -24.38
CA GLN A 96 15.07 16.87 -23.53
C GLN A 96 14.77 15.41 -23.19
N GLN A 97 15.07 14.54 -24.16
CA GLN A 97 15.01 13.09 -24.00
C GLN A 97 16.23 12.63 -23.20
N ASN A 98 16.04 12.31 -21.93
CA ASN A 98 17.08 11.74 -21.09
C ASN A 98 16.54 10.51 -20.33
N LEU A 99 17.26 9.39 -20.46
CA LEU A 99 16.90 8.09 -19.88
C LEU A 99 16.81 8.13 -18.34
N TYR A 100 17.56 9.02 -17.68
CA TYR A 100 17.50 9.17 -16.22
C TYR A 100 16.13 9.60 -15.70
N LYS A 101 15.31 10.30 -16.52
CA LYS A 101 13.97 10.74 -16.11
C LYS A 101 13.01 9.56 -15.97
N THR A 102 13.20 8.51 -16.77
CA THR A 102 12.43 7.26 -16.68
C THR A 102 12.76 6.51 -15.39
N ALA A 103 14.06 6.44 -15.03
CA ALA A 103 14.47 5.87 -13.76
C ALA A 103 13.90 6.64 -12.56
N LEU A 104 13.85 7.98 -12.63
CA LEU A 104 13.23 8.82 -11.60
C LEU A 104 11.73 8.51 -11.43
N ALA A 105 10.98 8.33 -12.51
CA ALA A 105 9.56 8.01 -12.48
C ALA A 105 9.29 6.63 -11.84
N ILE A 106 10.14 5.64 -12.13
CA ILE A 106 10.05 4.31 -11.53
C ILE A 106 10.39 4.39 -10.04
N MET A 107 11.49 5.03 -9.67
CA MET A 107 11.88 5.19 -8.26
C MET A 107 10.80 5.91 -7.44
N ALA A 108 10.18 6.94 -8.01
CA ALA A 108 9.06 7.65 -7.39
C ALA A 108 7.84 6.75 -7.09
N CYS A 109 7.63 5.69 -7.88
CA CYS A 109 6.58 4.70 -7.63
C CYS A 109 7.03 3.63 -6.62
N LEU A 110 8.32 3.28 -6.56
CA LEU A 110 8.86 2.33 -5.59
C LEU A 110 8.94 2.92 -4.17
N THR A 111 9.23 4.22 -4.05
CA THR A 111 9.46 4.88 -2.75
C THR A 111 8.30 4.67 -1.76
N PRO A 112 7.02 4.87 -2.12
CA PRO A 112 5.90 4.60 -1.21
C PRO A 112 5.76 3.13 -0.81
N LEU A 113 6.07 2.19 -1.72
CA LEU A 113 6.04 0.75 -1.41
C LEU A 113 7.13 0.36 -0.42
N LEU A 114 8.34 0.90 -0.59
CA LEU A 114 9.46 0.67 0.34
C LEU A 114 9.15 1.27 1.72
N ALA A 115 8.61 2.50 1.76
CA ALA A 115 8.17 3.13 2.99
C ALA A 115 7.11 2.29 3.71
N CYS A 116 6.07 1.84 2.99
CA CYS A 116 5.04 0.95 3.53
C CYS A 116 5.61 -0.37 4.04
N ALA A 117 6.54 -0.99 3.30
CA ALA A 117 7.18 -2.23 3.72
C ALA A 117 7.98 -2.03 5.02
N THR A 118 8.71 -0.92 5.15
CA THR A 118 9.44 -0.61 6.40
C THR A 118 8.51 -0.32 7.58
N ALA A 119 7.39 0.35 7.35
CA ALA A 119 6.39 0.60 8.39
C ALA A 119 5.74 -0.71 8.89
N LEU A 120 5.30 -1.58 7.97
CA LEU A 120 4.72 -2.88 8.31
C LEU A 120 5.75 -3.80 8.99
N ALA A 121 6.99 -3.83 8.51
CA ALA A 121 8.06 -4.59 9.14
C ALA A 121 8.34 -4.08 10.56
N GLY A 122 8.39 -2.76 10.77
CA GLY A 122 8.53 -2.16 12.09
C GLY A 122 7.40 -2.55 13.05
N MET A 123 6.15 -2.58 12.56
CA MET A 123 5.01 -3.05 13.37
C MET A 123 5.14 -4.50 13.78
N PHE A 124 5.54 -5.39 12.87
CA PHE A 124 5.73 -6.81 13.20
C PHE A 124 6.88 -7.03 14.17
N LEU A 125 7.96 -6.25 14.08
CA LEU A 125 9.04 -6.27 15.07
C LEU A 125 8.59 -5.81 16.46
N CYS A 126 7.63 -4.88 16.54
CA CYS A 126 7.00 -4.47 17.80
C CYS A 126 5.99 -5.49 18.36
N GLY A 127 5.86 -6.67 17.75
CA GLY A 127 4.97 -7.74 18.22
C GLY A 127 3.49 -7.55 17.89
N VAL A 128 3.18 -6.69 16.91
CA VAL A 128 1.79 -6.49 16.46
C VAL A 128 1.30 -7.71 15.70
N ARG A 129 0.08 -8.17 16.00
CA ARG A 129 -0.56 -9.32 15.34
C ARG A 129 -0.77 -9.05 13.85
N PHE A 130 -0.47 -10.04 13.00
CA PHE A 130 -0.85 -10.01 11.59
C PHE A 130 -2.37 -10.03 11.45
N ALA A 131 -2.94 -9.01 10.82
CA ALA A 131 -4.34 -9.01 10.40
C ALA A 131 -4.42 -8.93 8.87
N SER A 132 -5.35 -9.66 8.27
CA SER A 132 -5.51 -9.74 6.80
C SER A 132 -5.77 -8.38 6.15
N LEU A 133 -6.37 -7.44 6.88
CA LEU A 133 -6.60 -6.06 6.43
C LEU A 133 -5.30 -5.29 6.17
N LEU A 134 -4.17 -5.67 6.81
CA LEU A 134 -2.87 -5.02 6.56
C LEU A 134 -2.42 -5.22 5.10
N CYS A 135 -2.91 -6.25 4.39
CA CYS A 135 -2.63 -6.46 2.98
C CYS A 135 -3.22 -5.38 2.05
N VAL A 136 -4.15 -4.56 2.55
CA VAL A 136 -4.72 -3.40 1.82
C VAL A 136 -3.86 -2.14 2.00
N VAL A 137 -3.08 -2.04 3.08
CA VAL A 137 -2.25 -0.86 3.39
C VAL A 137 -1.29 -0.50 2.25
N PRO A 138 -0.59 -1.43 1.58
CA PRO A 138 0.26 -1.09 0.44
C PRO A 138 -0.48 -0.42 -0.72
N PHE A 139 -1.75 -0.74 -0.96
CA PHE A 139 -2.55 -0.06 -1.97
C PHE A 139 -2.83 1.39 -1.57
N LEU A 140 -3.28 1.60 -0.33
CA LEU A 140 -3.58 2.93 0.20
C LEU A 140 -2.32 3.82 0.21
N ALA A 141 -1.20 3.26 0.70
CA ALA A 141 0.10 3.92 0.73
C ALA A 141 0.61 4.27 -0.67
N LEU A 142 0.46 3.36 -1.63
CA LEU A 142 0.85 3.62 -3.02
C LEU A 142 -0.01 4.74 -3.62
N SER A 143 -1.34 4.70 -3.44
CA SER A 143 -2.24 5.72 -3.99
C SER A 143 -1.92 7.12 -3.45
N ILE A 144 -1.67 7.27 -2.15
CA ILE A 144 -1.38 8.56 -1.51
C ILE A 144 0.06 9.00 -1.80
N GLY A 145 1.03 8.08 -1.66
CA GLY A 145 2.44 8.41 -1.81
C GLY A 145 2.81 8.76 -3.25
N VAL A 146 2.25 8.06 -4.24
CA VAL A 146 2.55 8.33 -5.65
C VAL A 146 2.06 9.74 -6.07
N ASP A 147 0.92 10.21 -5.57
CA ASP A 147 0.42 11.56 -5.85
C ASP A 147 1.41 12.65 -5.38
N SER A 148 1.92 12.49 -4.16
CA SER A 148 2.92 13.41 -3.59
C SER A 148 4.24 13.38 -4.38
N SER A 149 4.70 12.19 -4.81
CA SER A 149 5.88 12.05 -5.67
C SER A 149 5.68 12.69 -7.05
N TYR A 150 4.49 12.59 -7.65
CA TYR A 150 4.20 13.24 -8.93
C TYR A 150 4.20 14.76 -8.83
N LEU A 151 3.63 15.30 -7.75
CA LEU A 151 3.66 16.74 -7.49
C LEU A 151 5.11 17.25 -7.39
N MET A 152 5.99 16.51 -6.71
CA MET A 152 7.43 16.83 -6.68
C MET A 152 8.08 16.77 -8.07
N ILE A 153 7.82 15.74 -8.87
CA ILE A 153 8.40 15.62 -10.23
C ILE A 153 7.90 16.75 -11.12
N HIS A 154 6.61 17.09 -11.04
CA HIS A 154 6.00 18.18 -11.79
C HIS A 154 6.75 19.49 -11.55
N GLU A 155 6.95 19.80 -10.27
CA GLU A 155 7.56 21.04 -9.81
C GLU A 155 9.07 21.06 -10.05
N TRP A 156 9.72 19.91 -9.93
CA TRP A 156 11.10 19.74 -10.37
C TRP A 156 11.28 20.09 -11.84
N GLN A 157 10.40 19.60 -12.72
CA GLN A 157 10.45 19.92 -14.14
C GLN A 157 10.20 21.41 -14.40
N ARG A 158 9.26 22.03 -13.69
CA ARG A 158 8.96 23.48 -13.77
C ARG A 158 10.15 24.34 -13.36
N VAL A 159 10.75 24.07 -12.19
CA VAL A 159 11.91 24.81 -11.68
C VAL A 159 13.14 24.63 -12.57
N THR A 160 13.34 23.42 -13.10
CA THR A 160 14.43 23.12 -14.05
C THR A 160 14.29 23.96 -15.32
N GLU A 161 13.08 24.10 -15.85
CA GLU A 161 12.81 24.93 -17.00
C GLU A 161 13.00 26.42 -16.70
N GLN A 162 12.43 26.93 -15.62
CA GLN A 162 12.50 28.35 -15.27
C GLN A 162 13.97 28.81 -15.09
N ARG A 163 14.83 27.97 -14.53
CA ARG A 163 16.27 28.23 -14.43
C ARG A 163 16.99 28.20 -15.77
N ARG A 164 16.48 27.45 -16.74
CA ARG A 164 17.01 27.40 -18.11
C ARG A 164 16.63 28.64 -18.91
N GLU A 165 15.42 29.16 -18.74
CA GLU A 165 14.89 30.31 -19.47
C GLU A 165 15.32 31.68 -18.89
N SER A 166 15.38 31.83 -17.56
CA SER A 166 15.77 33.08 -16.89
C SER A 166 17.03 32.89 -16.03
N PRO A 167 18.23 32.96 -16.62
CA PRO A 167 19.46 32.82 -15.86
C PRO A 167 19.71 34.03 -14.96
N ARG A 168 19.84 33.80 -13.65
CA ARG A 168 20.26 34.86 -12.71
C ARG A 168 21.71 35.24 -13.01
N ARG A 169 21.95 36.56 -13.11
CA ARG A 169 23.22 37.20 -13.51
C ARG A 169 24.43 36.91 -12.60
N LYS A 170 24.24 36.20 -11.47
CA LYS A 170 25.26 35.90 -10.45
C LYS A 170 25.89 34.51 -10.56
N ASP A 171 25.41 33.65 -11.46
CA ASP A 171 25.94 32.29 -11.57
C ASP A 171 26.99 32.24 -12.71
N SER A 172 28.21 31.83 -12.38
CA SER A 172 29.30 31.67 -13.36
C SER A 172 28.90 30.66 -14.44
N VAL A 173 29.23 30.92 -15.70
CA VAL A 173 28.87 30.07 -16.86
C VAL A 173 29.30 28.61 -16.66
N GLY A 174 30.37 28.36 -15.90
CA GLY A 174 30.83 27.01 -15.54
C GLY A 174 30.01 26.30 -14.44
N GLU A 175 29.44 27.03 -13.48
CA GLU A 175 28.51 26.45 -12.48
C GLU A 175 27.12 26.17 -13.06
N ARG A 176 26.79 26.82 -14.19
CA ARG A 176 25.50 26.71 -14.89
C ARG A 176 25.35 25.45 -15.76
N LEU A 177 26.47 24.90 -16.25
CA LEU A 177 26.49 23.68 -17.07
C LEU A 177 26.75 22.41 -16.28
N SER A 178 27.22 22.54 -15.04
CA SER A 178 27.42 21.39 -14.18
C SER A 178 26.06 20.87 -13.75
N GLU A 179 25.59 19.80 -14.40
CA GLU A 179 24.41 19.00 -14.02
C GLU A 179 24.37 18.74 -12.51
N TYR A 180 25.54 18.61 -11.89
CA TYR A 180 25.74 18.47 -10.46
C TYR A 180 25.24 19.66 -9.61
N SER A 181 25.43 20.91 -10.04
CA SER A 181 24.93 22.09 -9.31
C SER A 181 23.40 22.20 -9.39
N LEU A 182 22.84 21.82 -10.55
CA LEU A 182 21.41 21.79 -10.76
C LEU A 182 20.78 20.72 -9.86
N VAL A 183 21.27 19.47 -9.92
CA VAL A 183 20.85 18.35 -9.06
C VAL A 183 20.95 18.66 -7.56
N ARG A 184 21.92 19.49 -7.14
CA ARG A 184 22.13 19.79 -5.72
C ARG A 184 21.19 20.86 -5.16
N ARG A 185 20.75 21.84 -5.97
CA ARG A 185 19.94 22.98 -5.48
C ARG A 185 18.47 22.94 -5.88
N THR A 186 18.10 22.26 -6.95
CA THR A 186 16.68 22.05 -7.29
C THR A 186 15.88 21.28 -6.23
N PRO A 187 16.38 20.26 -5.50
CA PRO A 187 15.56 19.54 -4.51
C PRO A 187 15.12 20.44 -3.38
N LEU A 188 16.03 21.27 -2.86
CA LEU A 188 15.72 22.18 -1.76
C LEU A 188 14.68 23.23 -2.18
N GLN A 189 14.77 23.73 -3.42
CA GLN A 189 13.82 24.70 -3.93
C GLN A 189 12.44 24.06 -4.16
N VAL A 190 12.40 22.87 -4.79
CA VAL A 190 11.16 22.12 -5.00
C VAL A 190 10.51 21.78 -3.65
N LEU A 191 11.29 21.33 -2.67
CA LEU A 191 10.79 21.06 -1.32
C LEU A 191 10.29 22.34 -0.63
N SER A 192 10.91 23.49 -0.86
CA SER A 192 10.42 24.76 -0.29
C SER A 192 9.10 25.23 -0.91
N GLU A 193 8.84 24.91 -2.18
CA GLU A 193 7.61 25.30 -2.89
C GLU A 193 6.46 24.30 -2.66
N VAL A 194 6.78 23.00 -2.58
CA VAL A 194 5.79 21.90 -2.58
C VAL A 194 5.68 21.19 -1.24
N GLY A 195 6.76 21.21 -0.44
CA GLY A 195 6.82 20.56 0.87
C GLY A 195 5.68 20.96 1.81
N PRO A 196 5.26 22.25 1.89
CA PRO A 196 4.10 22.63 2.70
C PRO A 196 2.81 21.93 2.25
N ALA A 197 2.58 21.77 0.94
CA ALA A 197 1.39 21.10 0.41
C ALA A 197 1.40 19.60 0.72
N ILE A 198 2.54 18.93 0.57
CA ILE A 198 2.72 17.50 0.90
C ILE A 198 2.54 17.29 2.41
N LEU A 199 3.12 18.17 3.24
CA LEU A 199 2.97 18.11 4.68
C LEU A 199 1.51 18.25 5.11
N ILE A 200 0.76 19.18 4.52
CA ILE A 200 -0.68 19.33 4.81
C ILE A 200 -1.43 18.06 4.44
N SER A 201 -1.19 17.50 3.24
CA SER A 201 -1.83 16.25 2.81
C SER A 201 -1.51 15.09 3.75
N CYS A 202 -0.23 14.90 4.10
CA CYS A 202 0.20 13.88 5.05
C CYS A 202 -0.44 14.08 6.43
N LEU A 203 -0.49 15.30 6.94
CA LEU A 203 -1.09 15.62 8.24
C LEU A 203 -2.59 15.36 8.23
N THR A 204 -3.30 15.70 7.16
CA THR A 204 -4.74 15.42 7.05
C THR A 204 -5.03 13.93 7.02
N ASN A 205 -4.24 13.14 6.28
CA ASN A 205 -4.39 11.68 6.25
C ASN A 205 -4.04 11.06 7.60
N PHE A 206 -2.97 11.52 8.24
CA PHE A 206 -2.58 11.10 9.58
C PHE A 206 -3.69 11.37 10.60
N LEU A 207 -4.29 12.57 10.61
CA LEU A 207 -5.36 12.92 11.54
C LEU A 207 -6.64 12.12 11.27
N ALA A 208 -6.97 11.86 9.99
CA ALA A 208 -8.09 11.02 9.62
C ALA A 208 -7.90 9.58 10.14
N ASP A 209 -6.72 8.98 9.93
CA ASP A 209 -6.38 7.66 10.46
C ASP A 209 -6.31 7.64 11.98
N PHE A 210 -5.84 8.71 12.61
CA PHE A 210 -5.80 8.84 14.06
C PHE A 210 -7.21 8.80 14.65
N VAL A 211 -8.12 9.63 14.15
CA VAL A 211 -9.53 9.61 14.56
C VAL A 211 -10.14 8.23 14.28
N GLY A 212 -9.84 7.64 13.11
CA GLY A 212 -10.24 6.27 12.76
C GLY A 212 -9.78 5.24 13.78
N ALA A 213 -8.52 5.31 14.23
CA ALA A 213 -7.96 4.39 15.20
C ALA A 213 -8.65 4.49 16.58
N TYR A 214 -9.05 5.69 17.00
CA TYR A 214 -9.75 5.88 18.28
C TYR A 214 -11.15 5.25 18.28
N PHE A 215 -11.95 5.49 17.25
CA PHE A 215 -13.36 5.08 17.24
C PHE A 215 -13.61 3.68 16.67
N SER A 216 -12.66 3.11 15.93
CA SER A 216 -12.87 1.83 15.22
C SER A 216 -12.67 0.59 16.10
N SER A 217 -13.21 -0.52 15.61
CA SER A 217 -13.01 -1.87 16.17
C SER A 217 -11.52 -2.27 16.17
N PRO A 218 -11.10 -3.27 16.98
CA PRO A 218 -9.69 -3.65 17.11
C PRO A 218 -8.97 -3.97 15.79
N GLU A 219 -9.64 -4.64 14.83
CA GLU A 219 -9.05 -4.98 13.54
C GLU A 219 -8.85 -3.76 12.64
N LEU A 220 -9.82 -2.83 12.64
CA LEU A 220 -9.73 -1.58 11.89
C LEU A 220 -8.75 -0.60 12.54
N ARG A 221 -8.59 -0.64 13.86
CA ARG A 221 -7.56 0.13 14.56
C ARG A 221 -6.15 -0.27 14.12
N LEU A 222 -5.89 -1.56 13.94
CA LEU A 222 -4.62 -2.06 13.39
C LEU A 222 -4.36 -1.53 11.98
N LEU A 223 -5.39 -1.51 11.13
CA LEU A 223 -5.31 -0.93 9.79
C LEU A 223 -4.97 0.57 9.84
N CYS A 224 -5.66 1.35 10.66
CA CYS A 224 -5.41 2.78 10.81
C CYS A 224 -4.01 3.08 11.34
N ILE A 225 -3.53 2.32 12.34
CA ILE A 225 -2.16 2.47 12.86
C ILE A 225 -1.12 2.15 11.78
N ALA A 226 -1.34 1.09 10.99
CA ALA A 226 -0.46 0.73 9.89
C ALA A 226 -0.43 1.81 8.80
N ASN A 227 -1.58 2.37 8.43
CA ASN A 227 -1.66 3.44 7.44
C ASN A 227 -0.96 4.71 7.96
N MET A 228 -1.21 5.08 9.21
CA MET A 228 -0.58 6.22 9.89
C MET A 228 0.95 6.11 9.90
N LEU A 229 1.50 4.96 10.30
CA LEU A 229 2.94 4.70 10.28
C LEU A 229 3.50 4.70 8.85
N SER A 230 2.77 4.10 7.90
CA SER A 230 3.15 4.10 6.49
C SER A 230 3.23 5.52 5.92
N MET A 231 2.32 6.42 6.28
CA MET A 231 2.37 7.81 5.81
C MET A 231 3.52 8.59 6.41
N VAL A 232 3.81 8.40 7.70
CA VAL A 232 4.99 9.02 8.32
C VAL A 232 6.28 8.55 7.65
N MET A 233 6.42 7.24 7.41
CA MET A 233 7.58 6.71 6.69
C MET A 233 7.62 7.19 5.23
N ALA A 234 6.47 7.29 4.56
CA ALA A 234 6.40 7.79 3.18
C ALA A 234 6.85 9.25 3.10
N PHE A 235 6.46 10.09 4.06
CA PHE A 235 6.90 11.48 4.17
C PHE A 235 8.41 11.59 4.45
N ILE A 236 8.99 10.68 5.24
CA ILE A 236 10.44 10.66 5.50
C ILE A 236 11.23 10.22 4.24
N TYR A 237 10.64 9.33 3.44
CA TYR A 237 11.25 8.78 2.24
C TYR A 237 11.19 9.73 1.04
N GLN A 238 10.25 10.69 1.03
CA GLN A 238 10.07 11.71 0.00
C GLN A 238 10.96 12.93 0.25
#